data_AF-A0A223KQZ4-F1
#
_entry.id   AF-A0A223KQZ4-F1
#
_cell.length_a   1.000
_cell.length_b   1.000
_cell.length_c   1.000
_cell.angle_alpha   90.00
_cell.angle_beta   90.00
_cell.angle_gamma   90.00
#
_symmetry.space_group_name_H-M   'P 1'
#
loop_
_entity.id
_entity.type
_entity.pdbx_description
1 polymer ?
#
loop_
_entity_poly.entity_id
_entity_poly.type
_entity_poly.pdbx_seq_one_letter_code
_entity_poly.pdbx_strand_id
1 'polypeptide(L)'
;MMENLKLCFLAFSLFLLVGCNSDIVVSPNITVEGETISTIGYSGTSADTESDKPPEIYEMLDITVVKPKAEISISYKDTPKKVLVKSWYGAKLVEDDRELKEYKITVPSEEGIYIYNLAARWNFRTASNSVFVIEVKR
;
A
#
# COMPACT_ATOMS: atom_id res chain seq x y z
N MET A 1 -19.65 -22.61 47.56
CA MET A 1 -19.52 -21.18 47.21
C MET A 1 -18.28 -20.86 46.37
N MET A 2 -17.18 -21.61 46.51
CA MET A 2 -15.90 -21.35 45.83
C MET A 2 -15.78 -21.94 44.40
N GLU A 3 -16.56 -22.97 44.06
CA GLU A 3 -16.56 -23.60 42.72
C GLU A 3 -17.24 -22.73 41.66
N ASN A 4 -18.37 -22.08 42.00
CA ASN A 4 -19.10 -21.20 41.07
C ASN A 4 -18.26 -19.98 40.67
N LEU A 5 -17.39 -19.50 41.57
CA LEU A 5 -16.49 -18.37 41.30
C LEU A 5 -15.38 -18.74 40.29
N LYS A 6 -14.84 -19.97 40.40
CA LYS A 6 -13.84 -20.50 39.44
C LYS A 6 -14.46 -20.71 38.06
N LEU A 7 -15.70 -21.19 37.99
CA LEU A 7 -16.42 -21.39 36.74
C LEU A 7 -16.70 -20.06 36.03
N CYS A 8 -17.06 -19.02 36.77
CA CYS A 8 -17.24 -17.67 36.23
C CYS A 8 -15.91 -17.06 35.71
N PHE A 9 -14.79 -17.29 36.41
CA PHE A 9 -13.48 -16.81 35.97
C PHE A 9 -13.01 -17.51 34.68
N LEU A 10 -13.27 -18.83 34.57
CA LEU A 10 -12.95 -19.60 33.38
C LEU A 10 -13.80 -19.14 32.18
N ALA A 11 -15.11 -18.94 32.39
CA ALA A 11 -16.00 -18.44 31.35
C ALA A 11 -15.61 -17.02 30.89
N PHE A 12 -15.25 -16.13 31.81
CA PHE A 12 -14.79 -14.78 31.48
C PHE A 12 -13.48 -14.79 30.67
N SER A 13 -12.55 -15.69 31.01
CA SER A 13 -11.29 -15.86 30.25
C SER A 13 -11.51 -16.40 28.83
N LEU A 14 -12.52 -17.26 28.62
CA LEU A 14 -12.89 -17.74 27.29
C LEU A 14 -13.56 -16.65 26.44
N PHE A 15 -14.36 -15.77 27.04
CA PHE A 15 -14.98 -14.65 26.33
C PHE A 15 -13.95 -13.61 25.84
N LEU A 16 -12.82 -13.45 26.54
CA LEU A 16 -11.73 -12.54 26.12
C LEU A 16 -10.91 -13.09 24.94
N LEU A 17 -11.04 -14.37 24.60
CA LEU A 17 -10.33 -14.99 23.47
C LEU A 17 -11.10 -14.92 22.15
N VAL A 18 -12.38 -14.49 22.18
CA VAL A 18 -13.15 -14.20 20.96
C VAL A 18 -12.78 -12.80 20.49
N GLY A 19 -11.52 -12.61 20.12
CA GLY A 19 -11.11 -11.44 19.35
C GLY A 19 -11.75 -11.54 17.98
N CYS A 20 -12.63 -10.59 17.63
CA CYS A 20 -13.11 -10.42 16.26
C CYS A 20 -11.90 -10.08 15.37
N ASN A 21 -11.28 -11.10 14.78
CA ASN A 21 -10.23 -10.92 13.79
C ASN A 21 -10.89 -10.68 12.43
N SER A 22 -11.38 -9.47 12.21
CA SER A 22 -11.72 -9.04 10.85
C SER A 22 -10.41 -8.81 10.10
N ASP A 23 -10.16 -9.61 9.06
CA ASP A 23 -8.98 -9.44 8.22
C ASP A 23 -9.01 -8.06 7.56
N ILE A 24 -7.94 -7.27 7.78
CA ILE A 24 -7.76 -5.95 7.17
C ILE A 24 -7.45 -6.15 5.69
N VAL A 25 -8.17 -5.46 4.81
CA VAL A 25 -7.91 -5.44 3.36
C VAL A 25 -6.80 -4.44 3.05
N VAL A 26 -5.63 -4.96 2.69
CA VAL A 26 -4.39 -4.17 2.55
C VAL A 26 -4.04 -3.75 1.12
N SER A 27 -4.84 -4.18 0.14
CA SER A 27 -4.63 -3.85 -1.28
C SER A 27 -5.25 -2.49 -1.64
N PRO A 28 -4.51 -1.60 -2.32
CA PRO A 28 -5.09 -0.39 -2.89
C PRO A 28 -5.84 -0.70 -4.19
N ASN A 29 -6.80 0.15 -4.52
CA ASN A 29 -7.26 0.37 -5.89
C ASN A 29 -6.59 1.66 -6.41
N ILE A 30 -5.84 1.54 -7.50
CA ILE A 30 -5.09 2.63 -8.12
C ILE A 30 -5.66 2.89 -9.49
N THR A 31 -6.01 4.15 -9.77
CA THR A 31 -6.64 4.54 -11.03
C THR A 31 -6.06 5.81 -11.60
N VAL A 32 -6.07 5.95 -12.91
CA VAL A 32 -5.71 7.18 -13.64
C VAL A 32 -6.74 7.42 -14.73
N GLU A 33 -7.31 8.63 -14.81
CA GLU A 33 -8.37 8.96 -15.78
C GLU A 33 -9.58 7.99 -15.77
N GLY A 34 -9.82 7.29 -14.65
CA GLY A 34 -10.90 6.30 -14.49
C GLY A 34 -10.52 4.86 -14.84
N GLU A 35 -9.32 4.62 -15.36
CA GLU A 35 -8.79 3.29 -15.67
C GLU A 35 -7.96 2.73 -14.51
N THR A 36 -8.10 1.43 -14.22
CA THR A 36 -7.32 0.76 -13.18
C THR A 36 -5.89 0.49 -13.65
N ILE A 37 -4.91 0.85 -12.82
CA ILE A 37 -3.49 0.56 -13.04
C ILE A 37 -3.17 -0.84 -12.50
N SER A 38 -2.45 -1.64 -13.29
CA SER A 38 -1.95 -2.94 -12.84
C SER A 38 -1.00 -2.78 -11.65
N THR A 39 -1.21 -3.60 -10.63
CA THR A 39 -0.48 -3.53 -9.37
C THR A 39 -0.07 -4.92 -8.90
N ILE A 40 1.10 -5.01 -8.29
CA ILE A 40 1.50 -6.18 -7.51
C ILE A 40 1.74 -5.72 -6.08
N GLY A 41 0.93 -6.27 -5.17
CA GLY A 41 1.01 -6.01 -3.74
C GLY A 41 1.60 -7.17 -2.97
N TYR A 42 2.35 -6.86 -1.91
CA TYR A 42 2.80 -7.84 -0.92
C TYR A 42 2.60 -7.29 0.49
N SER A 43 2.10 -8.16 1.38
CA SER A 43 1.76 -7.80 2.77
C SER A 43 2.80 -8.34 3.75
N GLY A 44 3.08 -7.59 4.81
CA GLY A 44 4.03 -7.98 5.85
C GLY A 44 3.98 -7.06 7.06
N THR A 45 5.02 -7.14 7.90
CA THR A 45 5.17 -6.30 9.10
C THR A 45 5.98 -5.03 8.83
N SER A 46 6.79 -5.00 7.77
CA SER A 46 7.54 -3.82 7.33
C SER A 46 6.87 -3.17 6.13
N ALA A 47 6.79 -1.84 6.15
CA ALA A 47 6.40 -1.02 5.01
C ALA A 47 7.64 -0.46 4.27
N ASP A 48 8.83 -0.60 4.85
CA ASP A 48 9.98 0.20 4.44
C ASP A 48 10.75 -0.46 3.29
N THR A 49 11.14 0.33 2.28
CA THR A 49 12.01 -0.11 1.19
C THR A 49 13.36 0.58 1.28
N GLU A 50 14.32 -0.12 1.90
CA GLU A 50 15.68 0.37 2.16
C GLU A 50 16.56 0.49 0.91
N SER A 51 16.04 0.18 -0.28
CA SER A 51 16.81 0.14 -1.52
C SER A 51 16.64 1.42 -2.34
N ASP A 52 17.76 1.96 -2.83
CA ASP A 52 17.79 3.04 -3.84
C ASP A 52 17.41 2.54 -5.24
N LYS A 53 17.34 1.22 -5.45
CA LYS A 53 16.89 0.58 -6.69
C LYS A 53 15.40 0.23 -6.62
N PRO A 54 14.67 0.29 -7.75
CA PRO A 54 13.28 -0.14 -7.79
C PRO A 54 13.16 -1.64 -7.47
N PRO A 55 12.02 -2.10 -6.91
CA PRO A 55 11.79 -3.52 -6.65
C PRO A 55 11.66 -4.33 -7.95
N GLU A 56 12.51 -5.33 -8.19
CA GLU A 56 12.59 -6.11 -9.46
C GLU A 56 11.25 -6.65 -9.98
N ILE A 57 10.26 -6.85 -9.10
CA ILE A 57 8.91 -7.27 -9.46
C ILE A 57 8.19 -6.32 -10.43
N TYR A 58 8.69 -5.08 -10.59
CA TYR A 58 8.16 -4.12 -11.57
C TYR A 58 8.24 -4.63 -13.01
N GLU A 59 9.19 -5.51 -13.32
CA GLU A 59 9.39 -6.06 -14.67
C GLU A 59 8.28 -7.03 -15.10
N MET A 60 7.46 -7.49 -14.15
CA MET A 60 6.32 -8.38 -14.41
C MET A 60 5.00 -7.62 -14.61
N LEU A 61 5.00 -6.30 -14.44
CA LEU A 61 3.80 -5.47 -14.49
C LEU A 61 3.51 -4.97 -15.91
N ASP A 62 2.23 -4.94 -16.25
CA ASP A 62 1.76 -4.22 -17.44
C ASP A 62 1.94 -2.71 -17.24
N ILE A 63 2.60 -2.07 -18.21
CA ILE A 63 2.86 -0.63 -18.18
C ILE A 63 1.59 0.11 -18.60
N THR A 64 1.10 1.01 -17.75
CA THR A 64 -0.01 1.90 -18.10
C THR A 64 0.53 3.18 -18.73
N VAL A 65 0.12 3.47 -19.97
CA VAL A 65 0.50 4.71 -20.66
C VAL A 65 -0.40 5.84 -20.18
N VAL A 66 0.19 6.95 -19.72
CA VAL A 66 -0.54 8.08 -19.16
C VAL A 66 -0.07 9.41 -19.72
N LYS A 67 -0.95 10.41 -19.67
CA LYS A 67 -0.62 11.78 -20.04
C LYS A 67 0.14 12.49 -18.91
N PRO A 68 1.05 13.41 -19.24
CA PRO A 68 1.70 14.25 -18.24
C PRO A 68 0.67 15.05 -17.45
N LYS A 69 0.92 15.26 -16.15
CA LYS A 69 0.06 16.00 -15.22
C LYS A 69 -1.32 15.39 -14.96
N ALA A 70 -1.62 14.20 -15.49
CA ALA A 70 -2.78 13.43 -15.06
C ALA A 70 -2.70 13.16 -13.55
N GLU A 71 -3.85 12.89 -12.93
CA GLU A 71 -3.93 12.56 -11.52
C GLU A 71 -4.12 11.05 -11.35
N ILE A 72 -3.19 10.40 -10.66
CA ILE A 72 -3.33 9.03 -10.19
C ILE A 72 -4.01 9.09 -8.82
N SER A 73 -5.17 8.46 -8.72
CA SER A 73 -5.95 8.32 -7.48
C SER A 73 -5.69 6.97 -6.84
N ILE A 74 -5.45 6.96 -5.54
CA ILE A 74 -5.22 5.77 -4.72
C ILE A 74 -6.35 5.68 -3.70
N SER A 75 -6.93 4.51 -3.53
CA SER A 75 -7.97 4.27 -2.54
C SER A 75 -7.76 2.93 -1.84
N TYR A 76 -8.10 2.87 -0.56
CA TYR A 76 -8.05 1.64 0.24
C TYR A 76 -9.44 1.36 0.79
N LYS A 77 -9.83 0.09 0.84
CA LYS A 77 -11.08 -0.32 1.49
C LYS A 77 -11.04 -0.05 2.99
N ASP A 78 -9.96 -0.47 3.63
CA ASP A 78 -9.64 -0.12 5.01
C ASP A 78 -8.56 0.96 4.99
N THR A 79 -8.79 2.12 5.61
CA THR A 79 -7.85 3.26 5.50
C THR A 79 -6.56 3.03 6.31
N PRO A 80 -5.37 3.07 5.70
CA PRO A 80 -4.10 3.01 6.43
C PRO A 80 -3.88 4.29 7.25
N LYS A 81 -3.08 4.18 8.31
CA LYS A 81 -2.66 5.35 9.11
C LYS A 81 -1.63 6.20 8.40
N LYS A 82 -0.81 5.56 7.57
CA LYS A 82 0.28 6.19 6.85
C LYS A 82 0.47 5.50 5.50
N VAL A 83 0.68 6.28 4.46
CA VAL A 83 1.14 5.80 3.15
C VAL A 83 2.34 6.63 2.73
N LEU A 84 3.45 5.96 2.48
CA LEU A 84 4.64 6.53 1.90
C LEU A 84 4.72 6.13 0.43
N VAL A 85 5.28 7.00 -0.39
CA VAL A 85 5.59 6.72 -1.78
C VAL A 85 7.08 6.89 -2.01
N LYS A 86 7.65 5.87 -2.67
CA LYS A 86 8.98 5.90 -3.25
C LYS A 86 8.84 5.74 -4.75
N SER A 87 9.60 6.50 -5.53
CA SER A 87 9.51 6.43 -6.99
C SER A 87 10.83 6.60 -7.71
N TRP A 88 10.89 5.99 -8.89
CA TRP A 88 12.06 5.98 -9.77
C TRP A 88 11.67 6.43 -11.17
N TYR A 89 12.58 7.14 -11.83
CA TYR A 89 12.53 7.42 -13.27
C TYR A 89 13.56 6.53 -13.96
N GLY A 90 13.07 5.56 -14.74
CA GLY A 90 13.87 4.38 -15.10
C GLY A 90 14.37 3.67 -13.85
N ALA A 91 15.70 3.59 -13.67
CA ALA A 91 16.33 3.00 -12.49
C ALA A 91 16.84 4.01 -11.45
N LYS A 92 16.59 5.32 -11.66
CA LYS A 92 17.10 6.38 -10.78
C LYS A 92 16.03 6.80 -9.78
N LEU A 93 16.37 6.78 -8.49
CA LEU A 93 15.50 7.28 -7.42
C LEU A 93 15.21 8.77 -7.62
N VAL A 94 13.93 9.16 -7.58
CA VAL A 94 13.47 10.55 -7.72
C VAL A 94 12.59 11.02 -6.56
N GLU A 95 11.92 10.11 -5.86
CA GLU A 95 11.17 10.42 -4.63
C GLU A 95 11.46 9.34 -3.59
N ASP A 96 11.86 9.75 -2.39
CA ASP A 96 12.23 8.85 -1.30
C ASP A 96 11.27 9.03 -0.12
N ASP A 97 10.43 8.02 0.10
CA ASP A 97 9.52 7.88 1.24
C ASP A 97 8.73 9.15 1.62
N ARG A 98 8.15 9.83 0.61
CA ARG A 98 7.26 10.97 0.84
C ARG A 98 5.90 10.48 1.35
N GLU A 99 5.39 11.10 2.40
CA GLU A 99 4.03 10.79 2.88
C GLU A 99 2.94 11.33 1.94
N LEU A 100 2.01 10.46 1.53
CA LEU A 100 0.85 10.76 0.72
C LEU A 100 -0.31 11.25 1.59
N LYS A 101 -0.57 12.56 1.59
CA LYS A 101 -1.66 13.15 2.38
C LYS A 101 -3.04 13.03 1.73
N GLU A 102 -3.11 13.12 0.41
CA GLU A 102 -4.39 13.14 -0.34
C GLU A 102 -4.63 11.85 -1.13
N TYR A 103 -3.77 10.83 -0.96
CA TYR A 103 -3.80 9.61 -1.76
C TYR A 103 -3.83 9.87 -3.27
N LYS A 104 -3.09 10.90 -3.69
CA LYS A 104 -3.00 11.35 -5.08
C LYS A 104 -1.54 11.56 -5.47
N ILE A 105 -1.23 11.17 -6.70
CA ILE A 105 0.07 11.43 -7.33
C ILE A 105 -0.19 12.17 -8.63
N THR A 106 0.43 13.34 -8.78
CA THR A 106 0.44 14.04 -10.07
C THR A 106 1.49 13.41 -10.96
N VAL A 107 1.09 12.96 -12.14
CA VAL A 107 2.00 12.39 -13.14
C VAL A 107 3.05 13.44 -13.55
N PRO A 108 4.35 13.09 -13.59
CA PRO A 108 5.41 13.99 -14.03
C PRO A 108 5.20 14.56 -15.44
N SER A 109 5.87 15.68 -15.74
CA SER A 109 5.79 16.31 -17.08
C SER A 109 6.82 15.77 -18.08
N GLU A 110 7.83 15.06 -17.59
CA GLU A 110 8.88 14.44 -18.39
C GLU A 110 8.40 13.07 -18.88
N GLU A 111 8.69 12.75 -20.15
CA GLU A 111 8.31 11.48 -20.76
C GLU A 111 9.20 10.35 -20.26
N GLY A 112 8.65 9.14 -20.19
CA GLY A 112 9.40 7.93 -19.88
C GLY A 112 8.78 7.11 -18.76
N ILE A 113 9.52 6.11 -18.30
CA ILE A 113 9.00 5.07 -17.39
C ILE A 113 9.21 5.53 -15.95
N TYR A 114 8.11 5.50 -15.19
CA TYR A 114 8.12 5.74 -13.75
C TYR A 114 7.65 4.50 -13.01
N ILE A 115 8.42 4.13 -12.00
CA ILE A 115 8.13 3.00 -11.12
C ILE A 115 7.75 3.59 -9.78
N TYR A 116 6.65 3.12 -9.19
CA TYR A 116 6.17 3.57 -7.89
C TYR A 116 6.06 2.40 -6.94
N ASN A 117 6.44 2.63 -5.68
CA ASN A 117 6.11 1.75 -4.58
C ASN A 117 5.35 2.53 -3.51
N LEU A 118 4.17 2.02 -3.13
CA LEU A 118 3.35 2.54 -2.05
C LEU A 118 3.53 1.67 -0.80
N ALA A 119 4.08 2.25 0.24
CA ALA A 119 4.31 1.64 1.54
C ALA A 119 3.21 2.07 2.52
N ALA A 120 2.21 1.21 2.75
CA ALA A 120 1.03 1.48 3.57
C ALA A 120 1.11 0.77 4.93
N ARG A 121 0.71 1.46 6.02
CA ARG A 121 0.73 0.90 7.38
C ARG A 121 -0.56 1.22 8.13
N TRP A 122 -1.24 0.18 8.62
CA TRP A 122 -2.48 0.29 9.41
C TRP A 122 -2.19 0.25 10.91
N ASN A 123 -1.29 -0.64 11.31
CA ASN A 123 -0.87 -0.83 12.70
C ASN A 123 0.51 -1.50 12.74
N PHE A 124 1.03 -1.79 13.93
CA PHE A 124 2.37 -2.37 14.11
C PHE A 124 2.53 -3.79 13.54
N ARG A 125 1.43 -4.50 13.25
CA ARG A 125 1.41 -5.86 12.68
C ARG A 125 1.05 -5.88 11.20
N THR A 126 0.43 -4.82 10.69
CA THR A 126 -0.19 -4.80 9.36
C THR A 126 0.37 -3.66 8.53
N ALA A 127 1.17 -4.04 7.54
CA ALA A 127 1.68 -3.18 6.50
C ALA A 127 1.59 -3.89 5.13
N SER A 128 1.58 -3.09 4.06
CA SER A 128 1.71 -3.58 2.70
C SER A 128 2.60 -2.69 1.87
N ASN A 129 3.15 -3.27 0.82
CA ASN A 129 3.77 -2.57 -0.28
C ASN A 129 2.95 -2.83 -1.53
N SER A 130 2.87 -1.86 -2.43
CA SER A 130 2.18 -2.01 -3.72
C SER A 130 2.99 -1.31 -4.81
N VAL A 131 3.42 -2.09 -5.80
CA VAL A 131 4.23 -1.62 -6.92
C VAL A 131 3.35 -1.45 -8.14
N PHE A 132 3.52 -0.33 -8.85
CA PHE A 132 2.91 -0.09 -10.15
C PHE A 132 3.86 0.68 -11.07
N VAL A 133 3.66 0.55 -12.38
CA VAL A 133 4.50 1.16 -13.40
C VAL A 133 3.64 1.96 -14.38
N ILE A 134 4.10 3.16 -14.69
CA ILE A 134 3.49 4.00 -15.73
C ILE A 134 4.54 4.41 -16.76
N GLU A 135 4.08 4.71 -17.96
CA GLU A 135 4.88 5.39 -18.98
C GLU A 135 4.21 6.71 -19.32
N VAL A 136 4.93 7.82 -19.14
CA VAL A 136 4.45 9.15 -19.50
C VAL A 136 4.73 9.38 -20.99
N LYS A 137 3.66 9.59 -21.76
CA LYS A 137 3.71 9.96 -23.19
C LYS A 137 2.85 11.20 -23.44
N ARG A 138 3.32 12.09 -24.32
CA ARG A 138 2.58 13.30 -24.74
C ARG A 138 1.66 13.04 -25.91
#